data_AF-A0A119APB5-F1
#
_entry.id   AF-A0A119APB5-F1
#
_cell.length_a   1.000
_cell.length_b   1.000
_cell.length_c   1.000
_cell.angle_alpha   90.00
_cell.angle_beta   90.00
_cell.angle_gamma   90.00
#
_symmetry.space_group_name_H-M   'P 1'
#
loop_
_entity.id
_entity.type
_entity.pdbx_description
1 polymer ?
#
loop_
_entity_poly.entity_id
_entity_poly.type
_entity_poly.pdbx_seq_one_letter_code
_entity_poly.pdbx_strand_id
1 'polypeptide(L)'
;MRQLYAPNGNKIVGTLDLVPGTANVSGWNDDDTPVWEGRTTMHWDDQKTRVNEAGVIYVVDEDGEHYLFSECVFRDDVDEGDSCLGESSCER
;
A
#
# COMPACT_ATOMS: atom_id res chain seq x y z
N MET A 1 -12.56 -5.26 -14.99
CA MET A 1 -12.47 -4.63 -13.64
C MET A 1 -11.64 -3.37 -13.82
N ARG A 2 -11.88 -2.29 -13.06
CA ARG A 2 -11.03 -1.10 -13.14
C ARG A 2 -9.87 -1.23 -12.17
N GLN A 3 -8.68 -0.85 -12.62
CA GLN A 3 -7.46 -0.91 -11.84
C GLN A 3 -6.94 0.51 -11.62
N LEU A 4 -6.44 0.80 -10.41
CA LEU A 4 -5.86 2.09 -10.06
C LEU A 4 -4.36 2.09 -10.42
N TYR A 5 -3.90 3.17 -11.04
CA TYR A 5 -2.51 3.36 -11.44
C TYR A 5 -1.95 4.66 -10.88
N ALA A 6 -0.70 4.61 -10.42
CA ALA A 6 0.04 5.76 -9.94
C ALA A 6 0.50 6.67 -11.10
N PRO A 7 0.92 7.93 -10.81
CA PRO A 7 1.45 8.86 -11.81
C PRO A 7 2.66 8.33 -12.59
N ASN A 8 3.46 7.45 -11.98
CA ASN A 8 4.59 6.78 -12.62
C ASN A 8 4.17 5.70 -13.63
N GLY A 9 2.88 5.34 -13.67
CA GLY A 9 2.33 4.32 -14.55
C GLY A 9 2.19 2.94 -13.93
N ASN A 10 2.70 2.72 -12.72
CA ASN A 10 2.67 1.44 -12.01
C ASN A 10 1.27 1.14 -11.44
N LYS A 11 1.00 -0.15 -11.27
CA LYS A 11 -0.26 -0.62 -10.69
C LYS A 11 -0.26 -0.36 -9.18
N ILE A 12 -1.34 0.24 -8.67
CA ILE A 12 -1.60 0.28 -7.24
C ILE A 12 -2.02 -1.12 -6.77
N VAL A 13 -1.25 -1.69 -5.85
CA VAL A 13 -1.45 -3.06 -5.34
C VAL A 13 -1.89 -3.11 -3.88
N GLY A 14 -1.88 -1.97 -3.17
CA GLY A 14 -2.30 -1.94 -1.76
C GLY A 14 -2.51 -0.54 -1.20
N THR A 15 -2.75 -0.50 0.11
CA THR A 15 -2.81 0.71 0.93
C THR A 15 -1.64 0.76 1.89
N LEU A 16 -1.26 1.97 2.31
CA LEU A 16 -0.31 2.14 3.39
C LEU A 16 -1.08 2.10 4.71
N ASP A 17 -0.82 1.10 5.55
CA ASP A 17 -1.54 0.91 6.81
C ASP A 17 -0.68 1.32 8.02
N LEU A 18 -1.35 1.84 9.05
CA LEU A 18 -0.81 2.11 10.37
C LEU A 18 -1.23 0.97 11.31
N VAL A 19 -0.25 0.34 11.96
CA VAL A 19 -0.50 -0.71 12.96
C VAL A 19 -0.10 -0.16 14.33
N PRO A 20 -1.05 0.02 15.26
CA PRO A 20 -0.72 0.48 16.59
C PRO A 20 0.09 -0.58 17.34
N GLY A 21 0.99 -0.12 18.20
CA GLY A 21 1.81 -0.99 19.04
C GLY A 21 1.98 -0.39 20.43
N THR A 22 2.15 -1.26 21.41
CA THR A 22 2.49 -0.88 22.78
C THR A 22 3.91 -1.32 23.07
N ALA A 23 4.81 -0.34 23.20
CA ALA A 23 6.20 -0.57 23.57
C ALA A 23 6.35 -0.60 25.10
N ASN A 24 7.07 -1.60 25.61
CA ASN A 24 7.34 -1.74 27.02
C ASN A 24 8.41 -0.74 27.47
N VAL A 25 8.21 -0.16 28.66
CA VAL A 25 9.17 0.73 29.31
C VAL A 25 9.52 0.17 30.68
N SER A 26 10.80 0.27 31.06
CA SER A 26 11.28 -0.13 32.39
C SER A 26 11.27 1.02 33.40
N GLY A 27 10.98 2.24 32.94
CA GLY A 27 10.96 3.44 33.77
C GLY A 27 10.96 4.72 32.92
N TRP A 28 11.25 5.82 33.58
CA TRP A 28 11.32 7.17 33.01
C TRP A 28 12.59 7.84 33.50
N ASN A 29 13.23 8.61 32.61
CA ASN A 29 14.35 9.48 32.95
C ASN A 29 13.83 10.77 33.62
N ASP A 30 14.73 11.56 34.23
CA ASP A 30 14.40 12.82 34.89
C ASP A 30 13.88 13.92 33.94
N ASP A 31 14.05 13.73 32.62
CA ASP A 31 13.55 14.61 31.56
C ASP A 31 12.21 14.13 30.97
N ASP A 32 11.50 13.25 31.68
CA ASP A 32 10.23 12.64 31.28
C ASP A 32 10.32 11.78 29.99
N THR A 33 11.53 11.38 29.56
CA THR A 33 11.67 10.43 28.45
C THR A 33 11.56 8.97 28.92
N PRO A 34 10.88 8.08 28.16
CA PRO A 34 10.74 6.67 28.55
C PRO A 34 12.05 5.89 28.36
N VAL A 35 12.34 4.99 29.29
CA VAL A 35 13.43 4.00 29.15
C VAL A 35 12.86 2.74 28.50
N TRP A 36 13.13 2.54 27.22
CA TRP A 36 12.59 1.43 26.43
C TRP A 36 13.21 0.08 26.80
N GLU A 37 12.38 -0.94 27.00
CA GLU A 37 12.79 -2.32 27.32
C GLU A 37 13.13 -3.14 26.05
N GLY A 38 12.95 -2.55 24.86
CA GLY A 38 13.29 -3.17 23.58
C GLY A 38 12.25 -4.13 23.00
N ARG A 39 11.06 -4.24 23.63
CA ARG A 39 9.94 -5.04 23.11
C ARG A 39 8.70 -4.18 22.83
N THR A 40 8.07 -4.44 21.69
CA THR A 40 6.78 -3.85 21.31
C THR A 40 5.79 -4.96 20.99
N THR A 41 4.58 -4.87 21.55
CA THR A 41 3.46 -5.72 21.18
C THR A 41 2.66 -5.00 20.09
N MET A 42 2.59 -5.61 18.91
CA MET A 42 1.84 -5.08 17.77
C MET A 42 0.38 -5.54 17.82
N HIS A 43 -0.55 -4.62 17.61
CA HIS A 43 -1.99 -4.90 17.62
C HIS A 43 -2.49 -4.98 16.17
N TRP A 44 -2.21 -6.11 15.51
CA TRP A 44 -2.53 -6.32 14.09
C TRP A 44 -4.02 -6.20 13.79
N ASP A 45 -4.88 -6.61 14.73
CA ASP A 45 -6.33 -6.53 14.58
C ASP A 45 -6.87 -5.08 14.60
N ASP A 46 -6.06 -4.13 15.08
CA ASP A 46 -6.39 -2.71 15.16
C ASP A 46 -5.78 -1.88 14.02
N GLN A 47 -5.27 -2.52 12.96
CA GLN A 47 -4.69 -1.82 11.82
C GLN A 47 -5.71 -0.90 11.12
N LYS A 48 -5.22 0.24 10.62
CA LYS A 48 -6.03 1.21 9.89
C LYS A 48 -5.28 1.74 8.69
N THR A 49 -5.98 1.93 7.59
CA THR A 49 -5.43 2.62 6.43
C THR A 49 -5.02 4.04 6.78
N ARG A 50 -3.79 4.42 6.43
CA ARG A 50 -3.25 5.76 6.62
C ARG A 50 -4.00 6.75 5.73
N VAL A 51 -4.40 7.85 6.33
CA VAL A 51 -4.95 9.01 5.65
C VAL A 51 -4.12 10.25 5.96
N ASN A 52 -4.09 11.23 5.06
CA ASN A 52 -3.53 12.55 5.34
C ASN A 52 -4.50 13.40 6.20
N GLU A 53 -4.11 14.62 6.54
CA GLU A 53 -4.94 15.54 7.34
C GLU A 53 -6.30 15.87 6.71
N ALA A 54 -6.41 15.77 5.37
CA ALA A 54 -7.65 15.97 4.63
C ALA A 54 -8.49 14.70 4.48
N GLY A 55 -8.06 13.56 5.05
CA GLY A 55 -8.77 12.28 4.96
C GLY A 55 -8.52 11.50 3.66
N VAL A 56 -7.55 11.90 2.84
CA VAL A 56 -7.19 11.19 1.60
C VAL A 56 -6.28 10.02 1.92
N ILE A 57 -6.62 8.84 1.39
CA ILE A 57 -5.92 7.58 1.61
C ILE A 57 -4.54 7.58 0.94
N TYR A 58 -3.56 6.98 1.61
CA TYR A 58 -2.29 6.59 0.99
C TYR A 58 -2.39 5.20 0.37
N VAL A 59 -2.00 5.09 -0.89
CA VAL A 59 -1.94 3.85 -1.67
C VAL A 59 -0.50 3.51 -2.06
N VAL A 60 -0.23 2.24 -2.32
CA VAL A 60 1.11 1.71 -2.60
C VAL A 60 1.12 1.02 -3.96
N ASP A 61 2.11 1.34 -4.77
CA ASP A 61 2.33 0.70 -6.08
C ASP A 61 3.14 -0.60 -5.97
N GLU A 62 3.33 -1.29 -7.10
CA GLU A 62 4.06 -2.56 -7.15
C GLU A 62 5.56 -2.47 -6.83
N ASP A 63 6.14 -1.27 -6.93
CA ASP A 63 7.54 -1.00 -6.56
C ASP A 63 7.68 -0.61 -5.07
N GLY A 64 6.56 -0.44 -4.35
CA GLY A 64 6.53 -0.06 -2.94
C GLY A 64 6.50 1.45 -2.70
N GLU A 65 6.42 2.26 -3.76
CA GLU A 65 6.26 3.71 -3.65
C GLU A 65 4.83 4.07 -3.25
N HIS A 66 4.67 5.16 -2.51
CA HIS A 66 3.38 5.57 -1.97
C HIS A 66 2.89 6.90 -2.55
N TYR A 67 1.57 6.96 -2.79
CA TYR A 67 0.89 8.09 -3.40
C TYR A 67 -0.40 8.39 -2.64
N LEU A 68 -0.93 9.61 -2.79
CA LEU A 68 -2.30 9.88 -2.39
C LEU A 68 -3.26 9.29 -3.43
N PHE A 69 -4.36 8.71 -2.97
CA PHE A 69 -5.39 8.18 -3.85
C PHE A 69 -5.88 9.21 -4.89
N SER A 70 -5.93 10.50 -4.51
CA SER A 70 -6.32 11.61 -5.40
C SER A 70 -5.35 11.89 -6.55
N GLU A 71 -4.11 11.39 -6.47
CA GLU A 71 -3.08 11.55 -7.51
C GLU A 71 -3.13 10.42 -8.55
N CYS A 72 -3.87 9.36 -8.25
CA CYS A 72 -3.94 8.15 -9.05
C CYS A 72 -5.14 8.17 -10.01
N VAL A 73 -5.09 7.36 -11.05
CA VAL A 73 -6.15 7.29 -12.07
C VAL A 73 -6.61 5.85 -12.29
N PHE A 74 -7.93 5.65 -12.37
CA PHE A 74 -8.50 4.36 -12.74
C PHE A 74 -8.43 4.16 -14.25
N ARG A 75 -7.82 3.04 -14.67
CA ARG A 75 -7.80 2.56 -16.05
C ARG A 75 -8.61 1.27 -16.14
N ASP A 76 -9.12 0.96 -17.32
CA ASP A 76 -9.71 -0.36 -17.57
C ASP A 76 -8.56 -1.36 -17.66
N ASP A 77 -8.58 -2.39 -16.82
CA ASP A 77 -7.60 -3.48 -16.92
C ASP A 77 -7.93 -4.25 -18.20
N VAL A 78 -7.16 -4.01 -19.26
CA VAL A 78 -7.15 -4.90 -20.42
C VAL A 78 -6.42 -6.14 -19.96
N ASP A 79 -7.18 -7.23 -19.80
CA ASP A 79 -6.63 -8.54 -19.56
C ASP A 79 -5.62 -8.84 -20.70
N GLU A 80 -4.32 -8.67 -20.44
CA GLU A 80 -3.24 -9.14 -21.34
C GLU A 80 -3.15 -10.67 -21.28
N GLY A 81 -4.30 -11.32 -21.47
CA GLY A 81 -4.55 -12.75 -21.40
C GLY A 81 -5.10 -13.33 -22.70
N ASP A 82 -4.98 -12.60 -23.82
CA ASP A 82 -5.26 -13.14 -25.15
C ASP A 82 -4.20 -12.65 -26.16
N SER A 83 -2.97 -13.17 -26.02
CA SER A 83 -2.14 -13.33 -27.22
C SER A 83 -2.78 -14.44 -28.04
N CYS A 84 -3.79 -14.10 -28.83
CA CYS A 84 -4.27 -14.97 -29.90
C CYS A 84 -3.02 -15.39 -30.69
N LEU A 85 -2.62 -16.66 -30.61
CA LEU A 85 -1.66 -17.25 -31.53
C LEU A 85 -2.35 -17.34 -32.89
N GLY A 86 -2.52 -16.18 -33.53
CA GLY A 86 -2.95 -16.01 -34.90
C GLY A 86 -1.74 -16.13 -35.81
N GLU A 87 -1.18 -17.33 -35.92
CA GLU A 87 -0.43 -17.69 -37.12
C GLU A 87 -1.32 -18.59 -37.99
N SER A 88 -1.90 -17.90 -38.97
CA SER A 88 -2.50 -18.42 -40.19
C SER A 88 -1.83 -19.69 -40.70
N SER A 89 -2.60 -20.78 -40.80
CA SER A 89 -2.42 -21.73 -41.90
C SER A 89 -3.76 -21.94 -42.59
N CYS A 90 -4.07 -21.02 -43.50
CA CYS A 90 -4.92 -21.31 -44.64
C CYS A 90 -3.99 -21.73 -45.78
N GLU A 91 -3.72 -23.03 -45.90
CA GLU A 91 -3.13 -23.60 -47.11
C GLU A 91 -3.98 -24.79 -47.59
N ARG A 92 -4.75 -24.47 -48.64
CA ARG A 92 -5.34 -25.25 -49.75
C ARG A 92 -5.64 -26.74 -49.56
#